data_AF-A0A1I3YM90-F1
#
_entry.id   AF-A0A1I3YM90-F1
#
_cell.length_a   1.000
_cell.length_b   1.000
_cell.length_c   1.000
_cell.angle_alpha   90.00
_cell.angle_beta   90.00
_cell.angle_gamma   90.00
#
_symmetry.space_group_name_H-M   'P 1'
#
loop_
_entity.id
_entity.type
_entity.pdbx_description
1 polymer ?
#
loop_
_entity_poly.entity_id
_entity_poly.type
_entity_poly.pdbx_seq_one_letter_code
_entity_poly.pdbx_strand_id
1 'polypeptide(L)'
;MASARVNFSVGLFMTAGLALATLAIIWLGMTSFLRKGELFVTYFDESVQGLGVDSPVKYRGVPVGRVQAIRIAPDYHLIEVVILIDDEHADDENRFEDSVAAISNVGITGAMFVEIDKRGPTSDALSPQLSFTPEHPVIASRPSDIKKLFREIDGIAMKIQSIDFKGISDQAMAAFTTVNTVMTEAQLGAISADIRTLLASINAAANPKRLESMAKNMEQTILASRSLMNKAAEELTRMDTILVQFQSLLEANRPHVDTAMNALASTALKADVVMTQSHATVFQMQATIKDLEERLAVTAENLEQTSSNLNTLIGNVKDQPAQLIFGQPKAPRKVEE
;
A
#
# COMPACT_ATOMS: atom_id res chain seq x y z
N MET A 1 -44.14 67.85 -11.92
CA MET A 1 -44.86 66.57 -12.08
C MET A 1 -44.05 65.71 -13.04
N ALA A 2 -43.42 64.63 -12.56
CA ALA A 2 -42.70 63.72 -13.45
C ALA A 2 -43.73 63.13 -14.43
N SER A 3 -43.54 63.41 -15.73
CA SER A 3 -44.46 63.01 -16.80
C SER A 3 -44.59 61.49 -16.82
N ALA A 4 -45.81 60.97 -16.96
CA ALA A 4 -46.11 59.54 -17.00
C ALA A 4 -45.22 58.72 -17.97
N ARG A 5 -44.65 59.38 -19.00
CA ARG A 5 -43.64 58.81 -19.88
C ARG A 5 -42.36 58.35 -19.16
N VAL A 6 -41.86 59.12 -18.19
CA VAL A 6 -40.64 58.79 -17.46
C VAL A 6 -40.84 57.53 -16.62
N ASN A 7 -41.96 57.43 -15.90
CA ASN A 7 -42.28 56.26 -15.09
C ASN A 7 -42.46 55.00 -15.94
N PHE A 8 -43.06 55.12 -17.14
CA PHE A 8 -43.20 54.01 -18.09
C PHE A 8 -41.84 53.55 -18.64
N SER A 9 -40.96 54.48 -19.03
CA SER A 9 -39.62 54.16 -19.51
C SER A 9 -38.75 53.47 -18.45
N VAL A 10 -38.85 53.89 -17.18
CA VAL A 10 -38.15 53.24 -16.07
C VAL A 10 -38.68 51.82 -15.82
N GLY A 11 -40.00 51.63 -15.83
CA GLY A 11 -40.60 50.30 -15.69
C GLY A 11 -40.23 49.34 -16.83
N LEU A 12 -40.22 49.83 -18.07
CA LEU A 12 -39.79 49.04 -19.24
C LEU A 12 -38.31 48.66 -19.14
N PHE A 13 -37.44 49.59 -18.74
CA PHE A 13 -36.01 49.32 -18.55
C PHE A 13 -35.77 48.26 -17.47
N MET A 14 -36.46 48.37 -16.34
CA MET A 14 -36.33 47.42 -15.23
C MET A 14 -36.85 46.03 -15.60
N THR A 15 -37.97 45.96 -16.32
CA THR A 15 -38.53 44.68 -16.81
C THR A 15 -37.63 44.04 -17.87
N ALA A 16 -37.10 44.84 -18.81
CA ALA A 16 -36.17 44.35 -19.83
C ALA A 16 -34.84 43.88 -19.23
N GLY A 17 -34.32 44.62 -18.24
CA GLY A 17 -33.12 44.23 -17.50
C GLY A 17 -33.30 42.92 -16.73
N LEU A 18 -34.44 42.75 -16.06
CA LEU A 18 -34.75 41.50 -15.36
C LEU A 18 -34.90 40.32 -16.32
N ALA A 19 -35.58 40.52 -17.46
CA ALA A 19 -35.72 39.50 -18.49
C ALA A 19 -34.36 39.08 -19.06
N LEU A 20 -33.47 40.03 -19.36
CA LEU A 20 -32.11 39.76 -19.80
C LEU A 20 -31.29 39.03 -18.74
N ALA A 21 -31.40 39.41 -17.46
CA ALA A 21 -30.73 38.73 -16.36
C ALA A 21 -31.20 37.27 -16.23
N THR A 22 -32.51 37.02 -16.31
CA THR A 22 -33.05 35.65 -16.28
C THR A 22 -32.60 34.82 -17.48
N LEU A 23 -32.57 35.41 -18.68
CA LEU A 23 -32.06 34.75 -19.88
C LEU A 23 -30.57 34.42 -19.74
N ALA A 24 -29.77 35.32 -19.19
CA ALA A 24 -28.35 35.09 -18.94
C ALA A 24 -28.12 33.95 -17.93
N ILE A 25 -28.90 33.89 -16.84
CA ILE A 25 -28.81 32.80 -15.86
C ILE A 25 -29.18 31.45 -16.50
N ILE A 26 -30.26 31.40 -17.27
CA ILE A 26 -30.69 30.17 -17.97
C ILE A 26 -29.63 29.75 -18.99
N TRP A 27 -29.11 30.69 -19.79
CA TRP A 27 -28.07 30.44 -20.79
C TRP A 27 -26.78 29.88 -20.15
N LEU A 28 -26.32 30.49 -19.06
CA LEU A 28 -25.14 30.03 -18.32
C LEU A 28 -25.39 28.65 -17.67
N GLY A 29 -26.57 28.42 -17.10
CA GLY A 29 -26.94 27.12 -16.53
C GLY A 29 -26.99 26.02 -17.58
N MET A 30 -27.57 26.29 -18.75
CA MET A 30 -27.71 25.32 -19.84
C MET A 30 -26.36 24.96 -20.49
N THR A 31 -25.41 25.89 -20.55
CA THR A 31 -24.06 25.63 -21.08
C THR A 31 -23.33 24.54 -20.29
N SER A 32 -23.56 24.44 -18.97
CA SER A 32 -22.96 23.38 -18.13
C SER A 32 -23.55 21.98 -18.39
N PHE A 33 -24.81 21.90 -18.80
CA PHE A 33 -25.52 20.65 -19.09
C PHE A 33 -25.25 20.12 -20.51
N LEU A 34 -24.81 20.99 -21.43
CA LEU A 34 -24.55 20.66 -22.83
C LEU A 34 -23.11 20.21 -23.13
N ARG A 35 -22.43 19.60 -22.15
CA ARG A 35 -21.19 18.87 -22.43
C ARG A 35 -21.52 17.64 -23.25
N LYS A 36 -21.23 17.70 -24.54
CA LYS A 36 -21.19 16.54 -25.42
C LYS A 36 -20.15 15.59 -24.86
N GLY A 37 -20.56 14.39 -24.49
CA GLY A 37 -19.68 13.40 -23.91
C GLY A 37 -20.30 12.05 -24.14
N GLU A 38 -19.43 11.06 -24.27
CA GLU A 38 -19.83 9.68 -24.51
C GLU A 38 -19.97 8.94 -23.18
N LEU A 39 -21.01 8.12 -23.08
CA LEU A 39 -21.30 7.34 -21.87
C LEU A 39 -20.64 5.97 -21.97
N PHE A 40 -19.86 5.65 -20.95
CA PHE A 40 -19.27 4.34 -20.75
C PHE A 40 -19.75 3.76 -19.42
N VAL A 41 -19.75 2.43 -19.31
CA VAL A 41 -20.02 1.75 -18.05
C VAL A 41 -18.85 0.88 -17.67
N THR A 42 -18.63 0.75 -16.37
CA THR A 42 -17.70 -0.22 -15.81
C THR A 42 -18.34 -0.89 -14.60
N TYR A 43 -18.00 -2.16 -14.38
CA TYR A 43 -18.62 -2.98 -13.34
C TYR A 43 -17.57 -3.43 -12.35
N PHE A 44 -17.77 -3.15 -11.07
CA PHE A 44 -16.84 -3.53 -10.01
C PHE A 44 -17.45 -4.61 -9.12
N ASP A 45 -16.63 -5.62 -8.77
CA ASP A 45 -16.93 -6.70 -7.82
C ASP A 45 -16.38 -6.36 -6.40
N GLU A 46 -16.25 -5.07 -6.11
CA GLU A 46 -15.67 -4.56 -4.87
C GLU A 46 -16.43 -3.33 -4.37
N SER A 47 -16.13 -2.91 -3.15
CA SER A 47 -16.73 -1.72 -2.57
C SER A 47 -16.31 -0.48 -3.35
N VAL A 48 -17.30 0.25 -3.87
CA VAL A 48 -17.09 1.58 -4.47
C VAL A 48 -17.17 2.72 -3.45
N GLN A 49 -17.02 2.40 -2.16
CA GLN A 49 -17.13 3.37 -1.08
C GLN A 49 -16.10 4.51 -1.25
N GLY A 50 -16.56 5.75 -1.11
CA GLY A 50 -15.75 6.94 -1.34
C GLY A 50 -15.74 7.44 -2.79
N LEU A 51 -16.31 6.67 -3.73
CA LEU A 51 -16.62 7.15 -5.07
C LEU A 51 -17.99 7.83 -5.05
N GLY A 52 -18.04 9.07 -5.53
CA GLY A 52 -19.26 9.86 -5.61
C GLY A 52 -19.68 10.14 -7.05
N VAL A 53 -20.93 10.59 -7.21
CA VAL A 53 -21.32 11.30 -8.44
C VAL A 53 -20.41 12.52 -8.58
N ASP A 54 -19.99 12.82 -9.81
CA ASP A 54 -19.02 13.88 -10.13
C ASP A 54 -17.56 13.57 -9.74
N SER A 55 -17.27 12.38 -9.19
CA SER A 55 -15.88 11.93 -9.01
C SER A 55 -15.13 11.96 -10.35
N PRO A 56 -13.87 12.43 -10.37
CA PRO A 56 -13.13 12.55 -11.62
C PRO A 56 -12.85 11.16 -12.20
N VAL A 57 -12.85 11.08 -13.53
CA VAL A 57 -12.31 9.93 -14.25
C VAL A 57 -11.04 10.38 -14.94
N LYS A 58 -9.96 9.64 -14.68
CA LYS A 58 -8.63 9.99 -15.17
C LYS A 58 -8.08 8.88 -16.03
N TYR A 59 -7.50 9.22 -17.16
CA TYR A 59 -6.68 8.31 -17.93
C TYR A 59 -5.21 8.56 -17.58
N ARG A 60 -4.57 7.59 -16.90
CA ARG A 60 -3.16 7.68 -16.49
C ARG A 60 -2.81 9.01 -15.80
N GLY A 61 -3.69 9.48 -14.92
CA GLY A 61 -3.54 10.74 -14.18
C GLY A 61 -4.11 11.99 -14.84
N VAL A 62 -4.46 11.96 -16.13
CA VAL A 62 -5.07 13.09 -16.86
C VAL A 62 -6.59 13.01 -16.75
N PRO A 63 -7.30 14.06 -16.29
CA PRO A 63 -8.76 14.04 -16.25
C PRO A 63 -9.34 13.95 -17.67
N VAL A 64 -10.18 12.93 -17.90
CA VAL A 64 -10.84 12.68 -19.19
C VAL A 64 -12.36 12.70 -19.09
N GLY A 65 -12.90 12.72 -17.87
CA GLY A 65 -14.33 12.68 -17.66
C GLY A 65 -14.70 12.69 -16.19
N ARG A 66 -15.93 12.27 -15.91
CA ARG A 66 -16.51 12.24 -14.57
C ARG A 66 -17.52 11.11 -14.41
N VAL A 67 -17.71 10.67 -13.17
CA VAL A 67 -18.75 9.69 -12.82
C VAL A 67 -20.12 10.38 -12.90
N GLN A 68 -20.99 9.88 -13.78
CA GLN A 68 -22.34 10.40 -13.93
C GLN A 68 -23.31 9.77 -12.94
N ALA A 69 -23.20 8.46 -12.72
CA ALA A 69 -24.08 7.73 -11.82
C ALA A 69 -23.41 6.47 -11.28
N ILE A 70 -23.87 6.02 -10.10
CA ILE A 70 -23.45 4.76 -9.48
C ILE A 70 -24.75 4.00 -9.18
N ARG A 71 -24.87 2.78 -9.71
CA ARG A 71 -26.06 1.94 -9.61
C ARG A 71 -25.67 0.52 -9.23
N ILE A 72 -26.64 -0.24 -8.73
CA ILE A 72 -26.46 -1.69 -8.57
C ILE A 72 -26.77 -2.33 -9.92
N ALA A 73 -25.90 -3.23 -10.39
CA ALA A 73 -26.10 -3.93 -11.64
C ALA A 73 -27.32 -4.86 -11.57
N PRO A 74 -27.91 -5.26 -12.72
CA PRO A 74 -29.09 -6.12 -12.75
C PRO A 74 -28.93 -7.47 -12.03
N ASP A 75 -27.69 -7.94 -11.88
CA ASP A 75 -27.37 -9.18 -11.18
C ASP A 75 -27.33 -9.04 -9.64
N TYR A 76 -27.46 -7.82 -9.10
CA TYR A 76 -27.34 -7.49 -7.67
C TYR A 76 -26.00 -7.85 -7.01
N HIS A 77 -24.99 -8.25 -7.79
CA HIS A 77 -23.65 -8.60 -7.29
C HIS A 77 -22.62 -7.56 -7.67
N LEU A 78 -22.77 -6.94 -8.84
CA LEU A 78 -21.83 -5.95 -9.34
C LEU A 78 -22.35 -4.53 -9.11
N ILE A 79 -21.42 -3.61 -8.95
CA ILE A 79 -21.72 -2.18 -8.91
C ILE A 79 -21.44 -1.59 -10.29
N GLU A 80 -22.46 -1.02 -10.90
CA GLU A 80 -22.37 -0.30 -12.16
C GLU A 80 -21.95 1.15 -11.90
N VAL A 81 -20.87 1.57 -12.54
CA VAL A 81 -20.42 2.97 -12.54
C VAL A 81 -20.56 3.51 -13.95
N VAL A 82 -21.46 4.47 -14.12
CA VAL A 82 -21.70 5.18 -15.38
C VAL A 82 -20.74 6.37 -15.43
N ILE A 83 -19.95 6.42 -16.49
CA ILE A 83 -18.89 7.40 -16.70
C ILE A 83 -19.25 8.24 -17.92
N LEU A 84 -19.15 9.56 -17.77
CA LEU A 84 -19.24 10.50 -18.87
C LEU A 84 -17.83 10.96 -19.23
N ILE A 85 -17.39 10.63 -20.45
CA ILE A 85 -16.08 11.04 -20.99
C ILE A 85 -16.29 12.26 -21.89
N ASP A 86 -15.51 13.32 -21.67
CA ASP A 86 -15.66 14.59 -22.39
C ASP A 86 -15.22 14.45 -23.88
N ASP A 87 -15.89 15.16 -24.79
CA ASP A 87 -15.73 15.07 -26.27
C ASP A 87 -14.34 15.43 -26.82
N GLU A 88 -13.44 16.01 -26.02
CA GLU A 88 -12.14 16.51 -26.50
C GLU A 88 -11.25 15.43 -27.17
N HIS A 89 -11.65 14.15 -27.07
CA HIS A 89 -10.95 13.00 -27.65
C HIS A 89 -11.87 12.09 -28.49
N ALA A 90 -13.02 12.58 -28.96
CA ALA A 90 -14.13 11.78 -29.50
C ALA A 90 -13.91 11.06 -30.85
N ASP A 91 -12.88 11.43 -31.59
CA ASP A 91 -12.69 10.97 -32.98
C ASP A 91 -12.18 9.51 -33.12
N ASP A 92 -11.94 8.81 -32.00
CA ASP A 92 -11.48 7.41 -31.99
C ASP A 92 -12.46 6.52 -31.21
N GLU A 93 -13.28 5.76 -31.93
CA GLU A 93 -14.28 4.81 -31.39
C GLU A 93 -13.63 3.72 -30.54
N ASN A 94 -12.34 3.42 -30.77
CA ASN A 94 -11.60 2.34 -30.13
C ASN A 94 -10.57 2.84 -29.09
N ARG A 95 -10.65 4.10 -28.66
CA ARG A 95 -9.61 4.68 -27.78
C ARG A 95 -9.42 3.94 -26.45
N PHE A 96 -10.51 3.36 -25.93
CA PHE A 96 -10.54 2.53 -24.72
C PHE A 96 -10.62 1.02 -25.02
N GLU A 97 -10.44 0.62 -26.29
CA GLU A 97 -10.17 -0.76 -26.64
C GLU A 97 -8.87 -1.17 -25.92
N ASP A 98 -8.90 -2.31 -25.24
CA ASP A 98 -7.85 -2.76 -24.31
C ASP A 98 -7.55 -1.82 -23.14
N SER A 99 -8.50 -1.00 -22.71
CA SER A 99 -8.39 -0.26 -21.45
C SER A 99 -9.04 -1.00 -20.29
N VAL A 100 -8.50 -0.75 -19.10
CA VAL A 100 -9.03 -1.25 -17.83
C VAL A 100 -9.25 -0.10 -16.87
N ALA A 101 -10.39 -0.08 -16.20
CA ALA A 101 -10.76 0.85 -15.16
C ALA A 101 -10.47 0.26 -13.78
N ALA A 102 -9.94 1.07 -12.87
CA ALA A 102 -9.74 0.72 -11.47
C ALA A 102 -10.22 1.87 -10.59
N ILE A 103 -10.64 1.53 -9.38
CA ILE A 103 -10.89 2.53 -8.35
C ILE A 103 -9.55 2.86 -7.68
N SER A 104 -9.23 4.15 -7.63
CA SER A 104 -7.99 4.66 -7.05
C SER A 104 -8.31 5.79 -6.08
N ASN A 105 -7.36 6.12 -5.19
CA ASN A 105 -7.54 7.15 -4.16
C ASN A 105 -6.63 8.36 -4.41
N VAL A 106 -7.10 9.54 -4.01
CA VAL A 106 -6.28 10.76 -4.00
C VAL A 106 -5.65 10.90 -2.62
N GLY A 107 -4.49 10.28 -2.42
CA GLY A 107 -3.68 10.46 -1.22
C GLY A 107 -4.40 10.02 0.07
N ILE A 108 -4.20 10.78 1.15
CA ILE A 108 -4.67 10.40 2.49
C ILE A 108 -6.10 10.86 2.82
N THR A 109 -6.72 11.69 1.97
CA THR A 109 -8.06 12.23 2.23
C THR A 109 -9.17 11.22 1.97
N GLY A 110 -8.86 10.09 1.34
CA GLY A 110 -9.81 9.03 1.02
C GLY A 110 -10.77 9.37 -0.13
N ALA A 111 -10.57 10.48 -0.83
CA ALA A 111 -11.35 10.80 -2.02
C ALA A 111 -11.01 9.80 -3.14
N MET A 112 -12.04 9.14 -3.69
CA MET A 112 -11.84 8.12 -4.73
C MET A 112 -12.15 8.69 -6.12
N PHE A 113 -11.46 8.14 -7.10
CA PHE A 113 -11.64 8.45 -8.52
C PHE A 113 -11.52 7.18 -9.34
N VAL A 114 -12.04 7.22 -10.57
CA VAL A 114 -11.86 6.11 -11.52
C VAL A 114 -10.61 6.38 -12.34
N GLU A 115 -9.66 5.46 -12.31
CA GLU A 115 -8.47 5.48 -13.15
C GLU A 115 -8.63 4.50 -14.31
N ILE A 116 -8.45 5.00 -15.52
CA ILE A 116 -8.40 4.21 -16.75
C ILE A 116 -6.93 4.09 -17.17
N ASP A 117 -6.50 2.87 -17.42
CA ASP A 117 -5.16 2.56 -17.93
C ASP A 117 -5.26 1.56 -19.10
N LYS A 118 -4.17 1.35 -19.84
CA LYS A 118 -4.10 0.26 -20.84
C LYS A 118 -3.86 -1.07 -20.15
N ARG A 119 -4.44 -2.13 -20.72
CA ARG A 119 -4.22 -3.50 -20.28
C ARG A 119 -2.74 -3.83 -20.46
N GLY A 120 -2.05 -4.11 -19.36
CA GLY A 120 -0.65 -4.50 -19.39
C GLY A 120 -0.47 -5.95 -19.90
N PRO A 121 0.71 -6.31 -20.45
CA PRO A 121 0.97 -7.60 -21.09
C PRO A 121 0.93 -8.81 -20.14
N THR A 122 1.06 -8.59 -18.84
CA THR A 122 1.02 -9.61 -17.77
C THR A 122 -0.25 -9.52 -16.92
N SER A 123 -1.23 -8.72 -17.34
CA SER A 123 -2.43 -8.49 -16.56
C SER A 123 -3.43 -9.61 -16.88
N ASP A 124 -3.54 -10.59 -16.00
CA ASP A 124 -4.81 -11.30 -15.82
C ASP A 124 -5.81 -10.26 -15.31
N ALA A 125 -6.34 -9.47 -16.24
CA ALA A 125 -7.39 -8.50 -16.00
C ALA A 125 -8.64 -9.31 -15.63
N LEU A 126 -8.78 -9.61 -14.34
CA LEU A 126 -9.96 -10.23 -13.76
C LEU A 126 -11.08 -9.19 -13.77
N SER A 127 -11.61 -8.92 -14.96
CA SER A 127 -12.90 -8.24 -15.08
C SER A 127 -13.99 -9.24 -14.66
N PRO A 128 -14.99 -8.80 -13.90
CA PRO A 128 -16.09 -9.66 -13.52
C PRO A 128 -16.82 -10.14 -14.78
N GLN A 129 -17.26 -11.40 -14.77
CA GLN A 129 -18.07 -11.95 -15.84
C GLN A 129 -19.48 -11.35 -15.76
N LEU A 130 -19.91 -10.73 -16.85
CA LEU A 130 -21.24 -10.13 -16.94
C LEU A 130 -22.25 -11.20 -17.36
N SER A 131 -23.31 -11.36 -16.58
CA SER A 131 -24.43 -12.27 -16.86
C SER A 131 -25.58 -11.60 -17.62
N PHE A 132 -25.42 -10.33 -17.96
CA PHE A 132 -26.43 -9.46 -18.57
C PHE A 132 -25.81 -8.62 -19.69
N THR A 133 -26.67 -7.99 -20.51
CA THR A 133 -26.25 -7.09 -21.59
C THR A 133 -26.19 -5.63 -21.08
N PRO A 134 -25.02 -4.98 -21.14
CA PRO A 134 -24.85 -3.57 -20.77
C PRO A 134 -25.58 -2.60 -21.72
N GLU A 135 -26.05 -1.47 -21.20
CA GLU A 135 -26.71 -0.41 -21.98
C GLU A 135 -25.72 0.48 -22.77
N HIS A 136 -24.49 0.59 -22.27
CA HIS A 136 -23.41 1.41 -22.84
C HIS A 136 -22.14 0.58 -23.09
N PRO A 137 -21.19 1.07 -23.90
CA PRO A 137 -19.89 0.43 -24.08
C PRO A 137 -19.18 0.18 -22.75
N VAL A 138 -18.66 -1.04 -22.56
CA VAL A 138 -18.04 -1.45 -21.31
C VAL A 138 -16.54 -1.20 -21.33
N ILE A 139 -16.05 -0.49 -20.32
CA ILE A 139 -14.63 -0.49 -19.97
C ILE A 139 -14.42 -1.58 -18.94
N ALA A 140 -13.60 -2.58 -19.30
CA ALA A 140 -13.21 -3.69 -18.45
C ALA A 140 -12.69 -3.16 -17.10
N SER A 141 -13.07 -3.76 -15.98
CA SER A 141 -12.53 -3.35 -14.68
C SER A 141 -11.39 -4.25 -14.24
N ARG A 142 -10.52 -3.72 -13.37
CA ARG A 142 -9.52 -4.49 -12.62
C ARG A 142 -9.69 -4.21 -11.12
N PRO A 143 -9.31 -5.16 -10.25
CA PRO A 143 -9.32 -4.94 -8.81
C PRO A 143 -8.47 -3.72 -8.41
N SER A 144 -8.95 -2.93 -7.45
CA SER A 144 -8.19 -1.83 -6.86
C SER A 144 -6.91 -2.32 -6.18
N ASP A 145 -5.92 -1.43 -6.06
CA ASP A 145 -4.66 -1.77 -5.40
C ASP A 145 -4.85 -2.11 -3.91
N ILE A 146 -5.85 -1.48 -3.27
CA ILE A 146 -6.26 -1.82 -1.90
C ILE A 146 -6.82 -3.24 -1.84
N LYS A 147 -7.69 -3.64 -2.78
CA LYS A 147 -8.23 -5.01 -2.86
C LYS A 147 -7.13 -6.04 -3.18
N LYS A 148 -6.14 -5.69 -4.00
CA LYS A 148 -4.97 -6.55 -4.24
C LYS A 148 -4.18 -6.78 -2.95
N LEU A 149 -3.87 -5.71 -2.21
CA LEU A 149 -3.16 -5.80 -0.95
C LEU A 149 -3.89 -6.70 0.06
N PHE A 150 -5.20 -6.54 0.22
CA PHE A 150 -5.99 -7.41 1.11
C PHE A 150 -5.94 -8.88 0.68
N ARG A 151 -6.10 -9.18 -0.62
CA ARG A 151 -6.01 -10.55 -1.13
C ARG A 151 -4.63 -11.17 -0.91
N GLU A 152 -3.56 -10.40 -1.06
CA GLU A 152 -2.20 -10.87 -0.79
C GLU A 152 -1.98 -11.17 0.70
N ILE A 153 -2.50 -10.31 1.59
CA ILE A 153 -2.46 -10.53 3.04
C ILE A 153 -3.25 -11.78 3.43
N ASP A 154 -4.46 -11.96 2.89
CA ASP A 154 -5.29 -13.15 3.13
C ASP A 154 -4.55 -14.42 2.66
N GLY A 155 -3.90 -14.36 1.49
CA GLY A 155 -3.10 -15.46 0.98
C GLY A 155 -1.92 -15.83 1.89
N ILE A 156 -1.27 -14.85 2.51
CA ILE A 156 -0.22 -15.08 3.50
C ILE A 156 -0.81 -15.67 4.78
N ALA A 157 -1.93 -15.15 5.27
CA ALA A 157 -2.60 -15.66 6.46
C ALA A 157 -2.99 -17.14 6.31
N MET A 158 -3.55 -17.52 5.15
CA MET A 158 -3.85 -18.91 4.83
C MET A 158 -2.61 -19.80 4.79
N LYS A 159 -1.50 -19.30 4.22
CA LYS A 159 -0.22 -20.02 4.23
C LYS A 159 0.32 -20.22 5.65
N ILE A 160 0.23 -19.21 6.52
CA ILE A 160 0.63 -19.33 7.92
C ILE A 160 -0.22 -20.36 8.68
N GLN A 161 -1.54 -20.38 8.44
CA GLN A 161 -2.43 -21.39 9.03
C GLN A 161 -2.10 -22.82 8.57
N SER A 162 -1.55 -22.98 7.35
CA SER A 162 -1.11 -24.28 6.83
C SER A 162 0.22 -24.78 7.42
N ILE A 163 0.92 -23.98 8.23
CA ILE A 163 2.13 -24.42 8.92
C ILE A 163 1.72 -25.37 10.06
N ASP A 164 2.19 -26.61 9.99
CA ASP A 164 1.93 -27.63 11.00
C ASP A 164 2.82 -27.41 12.25
N PHE A 165 2.46 -26.42 13.06
CA PHE A 165 3.14 -26.12 14.32
C PHE A 165 3.15 -27.31 15.27
N LYS A 166 2.14 -28.18 15.21
CA LYS A 166 2.06 -29.38 16.04
C LYS A 166 3.11 -30.41 15.61
N GLY A 167 3.20 -30.70 14.31
CA GLY A 167 4.23 -31.60 13.77
C GLY A 167 5.65 -31.12 14.09
N ILE A 168 5.90 -29.82 13.96
CA ILE A 168 7.19 -29.21 14.33
C ILE A 168 7.48 -29.37 15.83
N SER A 169 6.48 -29.12 16.69
CA SER A 169 6.61 -29.30 18.15
C SER A 169 6.89 -30.76 18.52
N ASP A 170 6.17 -31.69 17.91
CA ASP A 170 6.32 -33.13 18.17
C ASP A 170 7.72 -33.61 17.76
N GLN A 171 8.24 -33.14 16.61
CA GLN A 171 9.59 -33.44 16.14
C GLN A 171 10.67 -32.82 17.03
N ALA A 172 10.47 -31.58 17.48
CA ALA A 172 11.37 -30.92 18.43
C ALA A 172 11.43 -31.67 19.77
N MET A 173 10.27 -32.07 20.31
CA MET A 173 10.18 -32.90 21.51
C MET A 173 10.86 -34.25 21.31
N ALA A 174 10.64 -34.93 20.18
CA ALA A 174 11.29 -36.21 19.89
C ALA A 174 12.83 -36.07 19.85
N ALA A 175 13.34 -35.00 19.24
CA ALA A 175 14.77 -34.70 19.23
C ALA A 175 15.32 -34.43 20.65
N PHE A 176 14.63 -33.61 21.45
CA PHE A 176 14.98 -33.37 22.85
C PHE A 176 14.97 -34.66 23.67
N THR A 177 13.99 -35.53 23.45
CA THR A 177 13.88 -36.81 24.16
C THR A 177 15.01 -37.75 23.73
N THR A 178 15.39 -37.76 22.46
CA THR A 178 16.51 -38.56 21.94
C THR A 178 17.84 -38.10 22.52
N VAL A 179 18.09 -36.78 22.55
CA VAL A 179 19.30 -36.21 23.17
C VAL A 179 19.33 -36.50 24.66
N ASN A 180 18.21 -36.32 25.37
CA ASN A 180 18.13 -36.63 26.80
C ASN A 180 18.34 -38.13 27.07
N THR A 181 17.76 -39.00 26.24
CA THR A 181 17.93 -40.46 26.36
C THR A 181 19.36 -40.86 26.07
N VAL A 182 20.00 -40.34 25.01
CA VAL A 182 21.42 -40.60 24.74
C VAL A 182 22.31 -40.05 25.86
N MET A 183 21.98 -38.90 26.46
CA MET A 183 22.77 -38.32 27.56
C MET A 183 22.56 -39.06 28.89
N THR A 184 21.39 -39.68 29.09
CA THR A 184 21.05 -40.44 30.30
C THR A 184 21.42 -41.93 30.19
N GLU A 185 21.33 -42.51 28.98
CA GLU A 185 21.67 -43.90 28.64
C GLU A 185 23.09 -44.07 28.10
N ALA A 186 23.84 -43.00 27.80
CA ALA A 186 25.30 -43.04 27.68
C ALA A 186 25.95 -43.30 29.05
N GLN A 187 25.72 -44.50 29.55
CA GLN A 187 26.75 -45.42 30.03
C GLN A 187 27.75 -44.93 31.07
N LEU A 188 27.32 -44.12 32.05
CA LEU A 188 28.07 -44.07 33.32
C LEU A 188 28.16 -45.47 33.95
N GLY A 189 27.15 -46.32 33.76
CA GLY A 189 27.13 -47.72 34.19
C GLY A 189 28.08 -48.63 33.39
N ALA A 190 28.00 -48.65 32.05
CA ALA A 190 28.77 -49.57 31.21
C ALA A 190 30.25 -49.18 31.11
N ILE A 191 30.58 -47.89 31.10
CA ILE A 191 31.98 -47.42 31.14
C ILE A 191 32.64 -47.83 32.48
N SER A 192 31.90 -47.80 33.59
CA SER A 192 32.42 -48.24 34.90
C SER A 192 32.58 -49.77 35.00
N ALA A 193 31.76 -50.53 34.27
CA ALA A 193 31.87 -51.98 34.17
C ALA A 193 33.07 -52.35 33.31
N ASP A 194 33.19 -51.80 32.11
CA ASP A 194 34.28 -52.08 31.16
C ASP A 194 35.65 -51.64 31.70
N ILE A 195 35.74 -50.55 32.45
CA ILE A 195 36.97 -50.14 33.14
C ILE A 195 37.38 -51.16 34.22
N ARG A 196 36.42 -51.73 34.97
CA ARG A 196 36.71 -52.80 35.95
C ARG A 196 37.11 -54.10 35.28
N THR A 197 36.48 -54.45 34.15
CA THR A 197 36.81 -55.65 33.38
C THR A 197 38.18 -55.52 32.71
N LEU A 198 38.56 -54.34 32.25
CA LEU A 198 39.90 -54.01 31.74
C LEU A 198 40.96 -54.06 32.84
N LEU A 199 40.69 -53.48 34.02
CA LEU A 199 41.59 -53.57 35.19
C LEU A 199 41.79 -55.01 35.68
N ALA A 200 40.72 -55.83 35.66
CA ALA A 200 40.80 -57.26 35.97
C ALA A 200 41.55 -58.06 34.87
N SER A 201 41.45 -57.63 33.61
CA SER A 201 42.14 -58.26 32.47
C SER A 201 43.63 -57.91 32.42
N ILE A 202 44.01 -56.70 32.86
CA ILE A 202 45.40 -56.26 33.01
C ILE A 202 46.11 -57.04 34.13
N ASN A 203 45.41 -57.36 35.22
CA ASN A 203 45.97 -58.17 36.33
C ASN A 203 46.05 -59.68 36.02
N ALA A 204 45.39 -60.16 34.96
CA ALA A 204 45.34 -61.57 34.58
C ALA A 204 46.26 -61.92 33.38
N ALA A 205 47.18 -61.02 33.00
CA ALA A 205 48.06 -61.13 31.85
C ALA A 205 49.26 -62.10 32.02
N ALA A 206 49.10 -63.19 32.77
CA ALA A 206 50.16 -64.17 33.04
C ALA A 206 49.74 -65.63 32.74
N ASN A 207 48.87 -65.87 31.74
CA ASN A 207 48.42 -67.22 31.40
C ASN A 207 48.43 -67.51 29.88
N PRO A 208 49.26 -68.47 29.39
CA PRO A 208 49.49 -68.69 27.95
C PRO A 208 48.31 -69.28 27.17
N LYS A 209 47.24 -69.76 27.81
CA LYS A 209 46.03 -70.26 27.13
C LYS A 209 45.15 -69.17 26.48
N ARG A 210 45.40 -67.89 26.77
CA ARG A 210 44.59 -66.78 26.26
C ARG A 210 44.99 -66.30 24.86
N LEU A 211 46.19 -66.66 24.38
CA LEU A 211 46.69 -66.26 23.05
C LEU A 211 45.83 -66.86 21.92
N GLU A 212 45.33 -68.08 22.10
CA GLU A 212 44.51 -68.79 21.10
C GLU A 212 43.10 -68.19 21.00
N SER A 213 42.50 -67.82 22.13
CA SER A 213 41.25 -67.06 22.17
C SER A 213 41.41 -65.63 21.64
N MET A 214 42.60 -65.02 21.82
CA MET A 214 42.92 -63.71 21.24
C MET A 214 43.00 -63.80 19.71
N ALA A 215 43.61 -64.86 19.16
CA ALA A 215 43.64 -65.08 17.71
C ALA A 215 42.22 -65.21 17.13
N LYS A 216 41.33 -65.96 17.79
CA LYS A 216 39.91 -66.10 17.40
C LYS A 216 39.12 -64.79 17.50
N ASN A 217 39.28 -64.04 18.58
CA ASN A 217 38.59 -62.77 18.77
C ASN A 217 39.14 -61.69 17.84
N MET A 218 40.43 -61.73 17.52
CA MET A 218 41.07 -60.84 16.55
C MET A 218 40.57 -61.13 15.13
N GLU A 219 40.33 -62.39 14.77
CA GLU A 219 39.69 -62.77 13.50
C GLU A 219 38.25 -62.24 13.39
N GLN A 220 37.45 -62.39 14.45
CA GLN A 220 36.09 -61.82 14.50
C GLN A 220 36.10 -60.29 14.46
N THR A 221 37.07 -59.66 15.12
CA THR A 221 37.25 -58.20 15.10
C THR A 221 37.67 -57.72 13.71
N ILE A 222 38.50 -58.49 13.00
CA ILE A 222 38.89 -58.19 11.60
C ILE A 222 37.67 -58.30 10.67
N LEU A 223 36.80 -59.29 10.86
CA LEU A 223 35.56 -59.42 10.09
C LEU A 223 34.55 -58.30 10.39
N ALA A 224 34.36 -57.95 11.66
CA ALA A 224 33.50 -56.84 12.07
C ALA A 224 34.04 -55.49 11.56
N SER A 225 35.35 -55.28 11.62
CA SER A 225 36.03 -54.10 11.09
C SER A 225 35.89 -53.99 9.58
N ARG A 226 36.03 -55.10 8.83
CA ARG A 226 35.75 -55.13 7.39
C ARG A 226 34.29 -54.80 7.07
N SER A 227 33.33 -55.31 7.83
CA SER A 227 31.92 -54.99 7.65
C SER A 227 31.62 -53.52 7.92
N LEU A 228 32.21 -52.95 8.97
CA LEU A 228 32.10 -51.53 9.29
C LEU A 228 32.77 -50.67 8.22
N MET A 229 33.95 -51.05 7.72
CA MET A 229 34.63 -50.35 6.63
C MET A 229 33.81 -50.40 5.33
N ASN A 230 33.18 -51.52 5.02
CA ASN A 230 32.30 -51.62 3.85
C ASN A 230 31.04 -50.77 4.00
N LYS A 231 30.40 -50.76 5.18
CA LYS A 231 29.26 -49.87 5.47
C LYS A 231 29.65 -48.40 5.48
N ALA A 232 30.82 -48.06 6.00
CA ALA A 232 31.35 -46.69 5.97
C ALA A 232 31.67 -46.25 4.54
N ALA A 233 32.23 -47.12 3.71
CA ALA A 233 32.45 -46.84 2.29
C ALA A 233 31.12 -46.65 1.52
N GLU A 234 30.10 -47.46 1.83
CA GLU A 234 28.77 -47.32 1.25
C GLU A 234 28.09 -46.00 1.68
N GLU A 235 28.22 -45.62 2.96
CA GLU A 235 27.68 -44.35 3.48
C GLU A 235 28.43 -43.14 2.91
N LEU A 236 29.75 -43.22 2.74
CA LEU A 236 30.55 -42.19 2.07
C LEU A 236 30.14 -42.02 0.60
N THR A 237 29.76 -43.12 -0.07
CA THR A 237 29.25 -43.08 -1.45
C THR A 237 27.84 -42.46 -1.52
N ARG A 238 26.98 -42.73 -0.53
CA ARG A 238 25.69 -42.02 -0.38
C ARG A 238 25.89 -40.53 -0.09
N MET A 239 26.87 -40.19 0.74
CA MET A 239 27.19 -38.79 1.06
C MET A 239 27.69 -38.04 -0.17
N ASP A 240 28.49 -38.66 -1.04
CA ASP A 240 28.90 -38.09 -2.33
C ASP A 240 27.69 -37.85 -3.26
N THR A 241 26.75 -38.80 -3.30
CA THR A 241 25.51 -38.67 -4.07
C THR A 241 24.62 -37.53 -3.55
N ILE A 242 24.53 -37.38 -2.22
CA ILE A 242 23.79 -36.28 -1.57
C ILE A 242 24.49 -34.94 -1.84
N LEU A 243 25.82 -34.87 -1.80
CA LEU A 243 26.57 -33.66 -2.10
C LEU A 243 26.41 -33.23 -3.56
N VAL A 244 26.37 -34.19 -4.49
CA VAL A 244 26.08 -33.92 -5.92
C VAL A 244 24.64 -33.46 -6.11
N GLN A 245 23.65 -34.06 -5.44
CA GLN A 245 22.27 -33.58 -5.47
C GLN A 245 22.14 -32.18 -4.86
N PHE A 246 22.82 -31.91 -3.76
CA PHE A 246 22.84 -30.60 -3.11
C PHE A 246 23.50 -29.54 -3.98
N GLN A 247 24.61 -29.87 -4.64
CA GLN A 247 25.22 -29.00 -5.66
C GLN A 247 24.26 -28.73 -6.82
N SER A 248 23.56 -29.75 -7.33
CA SER A 248 22.60 -29.56 -8.42
C SER A 248 21.40 -28.67 -8.03
N LEU A 249 20.95 -28.75 -6.77
CA LEU A 249 19.92 -27.87 -6.22
C LEU A 249 20.42 -26.43 -6.05
N LEU A 250 21.68 -26.26 -5.64
CA LEU A 250 22.33 -24.95 -5.59
C LEU A 250 22.54 -24.36 -6.98
N GLU A 251 22.90 -25.17 -7.98
CA GLU A 251 23.05 -24.75 -9.38
C GLU A 251 21.69 -24.38 -10.00
N ALA A 252 20.63 -25.15 -9.73
CA ALA A 252 19.28 -24.91 -10.24
C ALA A 252 18.63 -23.66 -9.63
N ASN A 253 18.92 -23.35 -8.36
CA ASN A 253 18.42 -22.15 -7.68
C ASN A 253 19.34 -20.93 -7.80
N ARG A 254 20.55 -21.07 -8.36
CA ARG A 254 21.50 -19.96 -8.58
C ARG A 254 20.89 -18.72 -9.24
N PRO A 255 20.10 -18.81 -10.34
CA PRO A 255 19.47 -17.63 -10.92
C PRO A 255 18.43 -16.97 -10.01
N HIS A 256 17.79 -17.72 -9.11
CA HIS A 256 16.81 -17.18 -8.17
C HIS A 256 17.49 -16.49 -6.97
N VAL A 257 18.62 -17.02 -6.51
CA VAL A 257 19.45 -16.40 -5.46
C VAL A 257 20.09 -15.11 -5.97
N ASP A 258 20.62 -15.09 -7.19
CA ASP A 258 21.18 -13.87 -7.79
C ASP A 258 20.10 -12.80 -8.00
N THR A 259 18.90 -13.20 -8.44
CA THR A 259 17.77 -12.26 -8.60
C THR A 259 17.29 -11.73 -7.25
N ALA A 260 17.22 -12.58 -6.21
CA ALA A 260 16.85 -12.17 -4.87
C ALA A 260 17.90 -11.27 -4.21
N MET A 261 19.20 -11.56 -4.40
CA MET A 261 20.31 -10.74 -3.91
C MET A 261 20.39 -9.40 -4.63
N ASN A 262 20.17 -9.35 -5.94
CA ASN A 262 20.10 -8.10 -6.69
C ASN A 262 18.85 -7.28 -6.34
N ALA A 263 17.71 -7.92 -6.07
CA ALA A 263 16.50 -7.26 -5.56
C ALA A 263 16.71 -6.71 -4.14
N LEU A 264 17.38 -7.46 -3.26
CA LEU A 264 17.74 -7.01 -1.90
C LEU A 264 18.77 -5.87 -1.93
N ALA A 265 19.80 -5.95 -2.78
CA ALA A 265 20.80 -4.90 -2.94
C ALA A 265 20.19 -3.61 -3.51
N SER A 266 19.32 -3.72 -4.52
CA SER A 266 18.61 -2.57 -5.08
C SER A 266 17.57 -1.97 -4.12
N THR A 267 16.97 -2.79 -3.26
CA THR A 267 16.06 -2.33 -2.19
C THR A 267 16.83 -1.64 -1.07
N ALA A 268 17.99 -2.15 -0.67
CA ALA A 268 18.86 -1.52 0.32
C ALA A 268 19.38 -0.16 -0.17
N LEU A 269 19.77 -0.06 -1.45
CA LEU A 269 20.18 1.20 -2.07
C LEU A 269 19.02 2.21 -2.18
N LYS A 270 17.79 1.75 -2.46
CA LYS A 270 16.60 2.62 -2.46
C LYS A 270 16.17 3.04 -1.05
N ALA A 271 16.36 2.20 -0.05
CA ALA A 271 16.08 2.52 1.35
C ALA A 271 16.99 3.65 1.88
N ASP A 272 18.26 3.69 1.45
CA ASP A 272 19.21 4.73 1.82
C ASP A 272 18.84 6.10 1.21
N VAL A 273 18.33 6.10 -0.04
CA VAL A 273 17.79 7.30 -0.70
C VAL A 273 16.50 7.79 -0.02
N VAL A 274 15.62 6.88 0.38
CA VAL A 274 14.40 7.23 1.12
C VAL A 274 14.73 7.77 2.51
N MET A 275 15.70 7.19 3.22
CA MET A 275 16.14 7.70 4.52
C MET A 275 16.76 9.09 4.42
N THR A 276 17.67 9.30 3.47
CA THR A 276 18.29 10.63 3.25
C THR A 276 17.27 11.68 2.82
N GLN A 277 16.31 11.34 1.96
CA GLN A 277 15.24 12.25 1.56
C GLN A 277 14.25 12.52 2.70
N SER A 278 13.98 11.53 3.57
CA SER A 278 13.15 11.72 4.76
C SER A 278 13.76 12.70 5.76
N HIS A 279 15.09 12.66 5.96
CA HIS A 279 15.78 13.64 6.80
C HIS A 279 15.66 15.05 6.23
N ALA A 280 15.82 15.23 4.91
CA ALA A 280 15.67 16.52 4.26
C ALA A 280 14.24 17.09 4.39
N THR A 281 13.22 16.24 4.23
CA THR A 281 11.81 16.64 4.40
C THR A 281 11.50 17.02 5.84
N VAL A 282 12.03 16.29 6.84
CA VAL A 282 11.84 16.62 8.25
C VAL A 282 12.47 17.98 8.60
N PHE A 283 13.66 18.28 8.08
CA PHE A 283 14.29 19.59 8.28
C PHE A 283 13.52 20.73 7.61
N GLN A 284 13.01 20.53 6.39
CA GLN A 284 12.14 21.51 5.74
C GLN A 284 10.85 21.72 6.52
N MET A 285 10.23 20.64 7.02
CA MET A 285 9.02 20.71 7.81
C MET A 285 9.24 21.48 9.13
N GLN A 286 10.36 21.26 9.81
CA GLN A 286 10.74 22.04 11.01
C GLN A 286 10.94 23.53 10.69
N ALA A 287 11.57 23.86 9.55
CA ALA A 287 11.74 25.24 9.13
C ALA A 287 10.40 25.92 8.80
N THR A 288 9.49 25.22 8.12
CA THR A 288 8.14 25.73 7.81
C THR A 288 7.29 25.91 9.07
N ILE A 289 7.37 24.98 10.03
CA ILE A 289 6.67 25.10 11.32
C ILE A 289 7.16 26.35 12.07
N LYS A 290 8.47 26.60 12.10
CA LYS A 290 9.03 27.79 12.75
C LYS A 290 8.59 29.10 12.08
N ASP A 291 8.57 29.15 10.74
CA ASP A 291 8.07 30.32 9.99
C ASP A 291 6.56 30.56 10.24
N LEU A 292 5.78 29.49 10.35
CA LEU A 292 4.36 29.58 10.71
C LEU A 292 4.15 30.12 12.13
N GLU A 293 4.93 29.65 13.11
CA GLU A 293 4.86 30.17 14.49
C GLU A 293 5.16 31.66 14.54
N GLU A 294 6.20 32.12 13.83
CA GLU A 294 6.58 33.53 13.78
C GLU A 294 5.49 34.40 13.14
N ARG A 295 4.91 33.94 12.02
CA ARG A 295 3.79 34.62 11.35
C ARG A 295 2.53 34.66 12.19
N LEU A 296 2.23 33.57 12.90
CA LEU A 296 1.06 33.49 13.78
C LEU A 296 1.21 34.42 14.99
N ALA A 297 2.42 34.54 15.55
CA ALA A 297 2.70 35.50 16.61
C ALA A 297 2.47 36.95 16.13
N VAL A 298 3.01 37.33 14.97
CA VAL A 298 2.79 38.65 14.38
C VAL A 298 1.31 38.90 14.06
N THR A 299 0.60 37.89 13.57
CA THR A 299 -0.84 38.00 13.28
C THR A 299 -1.66 38.17 14.55
N ALA A 300 -1.32 37.44 15.61
CA ALA A 300 -1.97 37.58 16.92
C ALA A 300 -1.76 38.98 17.49
N GLU A 301 -0.54 39.53 17.41
CA GLU A 301 -0.24 40.89 17.85
C GLU A 301 -0.99 41.95 17.04
N ASN A 302 -1.06 41.79 15.71
CA ASN A 302 -1.85 42.69 14.85
C ASN A 302 -3.35 42.62 15.16
N LEU A 303 -3.88 41.43 15.47
CA LEU A 303 -5.27 41.26 15.88
C LEU A 303 -5.56 41.90 17.24
N GLU A 304 -4.63 41.78 18.19
CA GLU A 304 -4.73 42.44 19.49
C GLU A 304 -4.74 43.96 19.33
N GLN A 305 -3.82 44.53 18.55
CA GLN A 305 -3.79 45.96 18.26
C GLN A 305 -5.07 46.42 17.54
N THR A 306 -5.56 45.65 16.58
CA THR A 306 -6.80 45.95 15.85
C THR A 306 -8.00 45.94 16.80
N SER A 307 -8.08 44.95 17.69
CA SER A 307 -9.12 44.84 18.71
C SER A 307 -9.09 46.03 19.68
N SER A 308 -7.90 46.43 20.13
CA SER A 308 -7.70 47.61 20.98
C SER A 308 -8.12 48.91 20.29
N ASN A 309 -7.74 49.09 19.03
CA ASN A 309 -8.15 50.23 18.22
C ASN A 309 -9.66 50.27 17.98
N LEU A 310 -10.28 49.10 17.74
CA LEU A 310 -11.73 49.00 17.55
C LEU A 310 -12.47 49.36 18.83
N ASN A 311 -12.01 48.87 19.99
CA ASN A 311 -12.58 49.24 21.29
C ASN A 311 -12.44 50.75 21.58
N THR A 312 -11.29 51.33 21.23
CA THR A 312 -11.07 52.78 21.36
C THR A 312 -11.98 53.57 20.44
N LEU A 313 -12.17 53.10 19.19
CA LEU A 313 -13.09 53.71 18.23
C LEU A 313 -14.53 53.64 18.73
N ILE A 314 -14.96 52.48 19.22
CA ILE A 314 -16.30 52.26 19.79
C ILE A 314 -16.50 53.15 21.03
N GLY A 315 -15.49 53.28 21.89
CA GLY A 315 -15.52 54.20 23.03
C GLY A 315 -15.69 55.66 22.58
N ASN A 316 -14.88 56.11 21.63
CA ASN A 316 -14.97 57.47 21.09
C ASN A 316 -16.31 57.76 20.38
N VAL A 317 -16.87 56.78 19.66
CA VAL A 317 -18.20 56.88 19.03
C VAL A 317 -19.28 57.02 20.10
N LYS A 318 -19.18 56.24 21.19
CA LYS A 318 -20.14 56.27 22.31
C LYS A 318 -20.07 57.59 23.07
N ASP A 319 -18.88 58.10 23.33
CA ASP A 319 -18.67 59.30 24.13
C ASP A 319 -18.87 60.59 23.32
N GLN A 320 -18.61 60.56 22.01
CA GLN A 320 -18.67 61.75 21.14
C GLN A 320 -19.27 61.45 19.75
N PRO A 321 -20.56 61.06 19.66
CA PRO A 321 -21.18 60.65 18.38
C PRO A 321 -21.26 61.76 17.34
N ALA A 322 -21.31 63.03 17.76
CA ALA A 322 -21.42 64.19 16.86
C ALA A 322 -20.13 64.46 16.06
N GLN A 323 -18.95 64.06 16.55
CA GLN A 323 -17.68 64.27 15.85
C GLN A 323 -17.56 63.44 14.56
N LEU A 324 -18.23 62.29 14.49
CA LEU A 324 -18.16 61.40 13.33
C LEU A 324 -19.00 61.89 12.14
N ILE A 325 -20.08 62.63 12.43
CA ILE A 325 -21.02 63.14 11.42
C ILE A 325 -20.71 64.61 11.06
N PHE A 326 -20.22 65.40 12.00
CA PHE A 326 -20.00 66.85 11.83
C PHE A 326 -18.55 67.30 12.08
N GLY A 327 -17.60 66.38 12.21
CA GLY A 327 -16.19 66.69 12.43
C GLY A 327 -15.55 67.34 11.21
N GLN A 328 -14.85 68.46 11.42
CA GLN A 328 -14.09 69.10 10.33
C GLN A 328 -12.84 68.27 9.98
N PRO A 329 -12.45 68.20 8.69
CA PRO A 329 -11.26 67.46 8.27
C PRO A 329 -10.02 67.93 9.02
N LYS A 330 -9.22 66.99 9.53
CA LYS A 330 -7.98 67.30 10.25
C LYS A 330 -7.01 68.02 9.30
N ALA A 331 -6.43 69.14 9.77
CA ALA A 331 -5.53 69.95 8.95
C ALA A 331 -4.37 69.10 8.38
N PRO A 332 -3.98 69.30 7.11
CA PRO A 332 -2.93 68.51 6.47
C PRO A 332 -1.62 68.66 7.26
N ARG A 333 -0.97 67.52 7.53
CA ARG A 333 0.34 67.50 8.20
C ARG A 333 1.34 68.26 7.35
N LYS A 334 2.04 69.21 7.97
CA LYS A 334 3.25 69.78 7.38
C LYS A 334 4.25 68.65 7.22
N VAL A 335 4.66 68.42 5.98
CA VAL A 335 5.79 67.56 5.66
C VAL A 335 7.03 68.36 6.08
N GLU A 336 7.76 67.88 7.08
CA GLU A 336 9.12 68.38 7.33
C GLU A 336 9.99 67.86 6.17
N GLU A 337 10.58 68.79 5.43
CA GLU A 337 11.66 68.53 4.47
C GLU A 337 12.96 68.17 5.20
#